data_AF-A0A2V6DNF8-F1
#
_entry.id   AF-A0A2V6DNF8-F1
#
_cell.length_a   1.000
_cell.length_b   1.000
_cell.length_c   1.000
_cell.angle_alpha   90.00
_cell.angle_beta   90.00
_cell.angle_gamma   90.00
#
_symmetry.space_group_name_H-M   'P 1'
#
loop_
_entity.id
_entity.type
_entity.pdbx_description
1 polymer ?
#
loop_
_entity_poly.entity_id
_entity_poly.type
_entity_poly.pdbx_seq_one_letter_code
_entity_poly.pdbx_strand_id
1 'polypeptide(L)'
;REINEFRVTRENQLREQALRMRDGIVKEIMDVVNDKVKTLNMDLVFDKSGLSVNGVPALLYSRDSYDFTNDVVTELNKPGRSSTVMNEAPAASPAGPTVTTKPTPTPKKP
;
A
#
# COMPACT_ATOMS: atom_id res chain seq x y z
N ARG A 1 -5.33 -29.74 -7.73
CA ARG A 1 -4.45 -29.32 -6.62
C ARG A 1 -3.68 -28.06 -7.00
N GLU A 2 -2.94 -28.09 -8.12
CA GLU A 2 -2.16 -26.95 -8.64
C GLU A 2 -2.98 -25.67 -8.89
N ILE A 3 -4.21 -25.77 -9.43
CA ILE A 3 -5.09 -24.59 -9.64
C ILE A 3 -5.47 -23.91 -8.31
N ASN A 4 -5.68 -24.68 -7.25
CA ASN A 4 -6.02 -24.11 -5.94
C ASN A 4 -4.78 -23.45 -5.30
N GLU A 5 -3.60 -24.08 -5.41
CA GLU A 5 -2.33 -23.54 -4.94
C GLU A 5 -1.96 -22.24 -5.69
N PHE A 6 -2.18 -22.18 -7.00
CA PHE A 6 -2.01 -20.97 -7.80
C PHE A 6 -2.95 -19.84 -7.34
N ARG A 7 -4.23 -20.15 -7.10
CA ARG A 7 -5.21 -19.15 -6.62
C ARG A 7 -4.82 -18.56 -5.27
N VAL A 8 -4.48 -19.40 -4.30
CA VAL A 8 -4.04 -18.95 -2.96
C VAL A 8 -2.79 -18.09 -3.06
N THR A 9 -1.82 -18.50 -3.88
CA THR A 9 -0.57 -17.74 -4.07
C THR A 9 -0.84 -16.36 -4.67
N ARG A 10 -1.66 -16.27 -5.72
CA ARG A 10 -2.02 -14.99 -6.33
C ARG A 10 -2.79 -14.10 -5.37
N GLU A 11 -3.72 -14.65 -4.60
CA GLU A 11 -4.47 -13.88 -3.60
C GLU A 11 -3.53 -13.29 -2.53
N ASN A 12 -2.56 -14.07 -2.06
CA ASN A 12 -1.56 -13.60 -1.10
C ASN A 12 -0.70 -12.49 -1.69
N GLN A 13 -0.24 -12.63 -2.94
CA GLN A 13 0.54 -11.60 -3.63
C GLN A 13 -0.23 -10.29 -3.78
N LEU A 14 -1.52 -10.36 -4.17
CA LEU A 14 -2.38 -9.19 -4.27
C LEU A 14 -2.60 -8.52 -2.92
N ARG A 15 -2.80 -9.31 -1.86
CA ARG A 15 -2.95 -8.80 -0.49
C ARG A 15 -1.70 -8.08 -0.02
N GLU A 16 -0.52 -8.67 -0.25
CA GLU A 16 0.76 -8.03 0.08
C GLU A 16 1.00 -6.76 -0.73
N GLN A 17 0.69 -6.77 -2.03
CA GLN A 17 0.79 -5.58 -2.87
C GLN A 17 -0.13 -4.46 -2.35
N ALA A 18 -1.36 -4.79 -1.96
CA ALA A 18 -2.29 -3.82 -1.39
C ALA A 18 -1.78 -3.23 -0.06
N LEU A 19 -1.16 -4.06 0.79
CA LEU A 19 -0.54 -3.59 2.04
C LEU A 19 0.64 -2.66 1.77
N ARG A 20 1.55 -3.03 0.87
CA ARG A 20 2.68 -2.16 0.49
C ARG A 20 2.23 -0.83 -0.10
N MET A 21 1.24 -0.87 -0.99
CA MET A 21 0.65 0.34 -1.56
C MET A 21 0.07 1.23 -0.46
N ARG A 22 -0.68 0.65 0.50
CA ARG A 22 -1.22 1.39 1.65
C ARG A 22 -0.11 2.01 2.50
N ASP A 23 0.94 1.26 2.81
CA ASP A 23 2.06 1.75 3.62
C ASP A 23 2.79 2.91 2.93
N GLY A 24 2.95 2.84 1.60
CA GLY A 24 3.46 3.93 0.77
C GLY A 24 2.60 5.20 0.86
N ILE A 25 1.28 5.07 0.72
CA ILE A 25 0.34 6.20 0.85
C ILE A 25 0.43 6.83 2.24
N VAL A 26 0.41 6.01 3.30
CA VAL A 26 0.49 6.50 4.68
C VAL A 26 1.80 7.24 4.91
N LYS A 27 2.92 6.72 4.40
CA LYS A 27 4.22 7.38 4.49
C LYS A 27 4.19 8.77 3.85
N GLU A 28 3.67 8.88 2.63
CA GLU A 28 3.58 10.16 1.90
C GLU A 28 2.72 11.18 2.65
N ILE A 29 1.58 10.74 3.20
CA ILE A 29 0.72 11.58 4.04
C ILE A 29 1.50 12.08 5.26
N MET A 30 2.18 11.17 5.97
CA MET A 30 2.93 11.50 7.18
C MET A 30 4.08 12.47 6.91
N ASP A 31 4.77 12.33 5.77
CA ASP A 31 5.83 13.25 5.37
C ASP A 31 5.28 14.69 5.22
N VAL A 32 4.16 14.84 4.52
CA VAL A 32 3.49 16.15 4.36
C VAL A 32 2.97 16.71 5.69
N VAL A 33 2.37 15.87 6.54
CA VAL A 33 1.90 16.26 7.87
C VAL A 33 3.06 16.79 8.71
N ASN A 34 4.20 16.09 8.73
CA ASN A 34 5.38 16.50 9.50
C ASN A 34 5.94 17.86 9.04
N ASP A 35 5.90 18.14 7.73
CA ASP A 35 6.33 19.43 7.20
C ASP A 35 5.38 20.57 7.61
N LYS A 36 4.06 20.30 7.62
CA LYS A 36 3.05 21.25 8.09
C LYS A 36 3.19 21.53 9.59
N VAL A 37 3.37 20.49 10.40
CA VAL A 37 3.56 20.60 11.86
C VAL A 37 4.73 21.51 12.22
N LYS A 38 5.87 21.35 11.54
CA LYS A 38 7.05 22.22 11.74
C LYS A 38 6.77 23.67 11.33
N THR A 39 6.09 23.86 10.20
CA THR A 39 5.78 25.19 9.65
C THR A 39 4.79 25.95 10.53
N LEU A 40 3.84 25.24 11.13
CA LEU A 40 2.79 25.79 11.99
C LEU A 40 3.17 25.78 13.48
N ASN A 41 4.37 25.33 13.83
CA ASN A 41 4.85 25.21 15.21
C ASN A 41 3.88 24.43 16.12
N MET A 42 3.37 23.31 15.63
CA MET A 42 2.43 22.47 16.37
C MET A 42 3.17 21.46 17.25
N ASP A 43 2.69 21.26 18.47
CA ASP A 43 3.23 20.25 19.39
C ASP A 43 2.50 18.90 19.31
N LEU A 44 1.23 18.91 18.89
CA LEU A 44 0.35 17.75 18.85
C LEU A 44 -0.55 17.79 17.61
N VAL A 45 -0.78 16.62 17.01
CA VAL A 45 -1.74 16.42 15.91
C VAL A 45 -2.64 15.26 16.26
N PHE A 46 -3.95 15.44 16.09
CA PHE A 46 -4.96 14.40 16.24
C PHE A 46 -5.60 14.11 14.89
N ASP A 47 -5.68 12.83 14.52
CA ASP A 47 -6.51 12.39 13.40
C ASP A 47 -7.99 12.44 13.81
N LYS A 48 -8.74 13.35 13.20
CA LYS A 48 -10.17 13.55 13.45
C LYS A 48 -11.00 12.31 13.09
N SER A 49 -10.53 11.48 12.16
CA SER A 49 -11.19 10.22 11.79
C SER A 49 -10.91 9.07 12.76
N GLY A 50 -9.91 9.23 13.63
CA GLY A 50 -9.46 8.22 14.57
C GLY A 50 -10.54 7.83 15.58
N LEU A 51 -10.75 6.52 15.71
CA LEU A 51 -11.58 5.94 16.76
C LEU A 51 -10.71 5.55 17.96
N SER A 52 -11.26 5.72 19.16
CA SER A 52 -10.70 5.17 20.39
C SER A 52 -10.84 3.64 20.43
N VAL A 53 -10.20 3.02 21.43
CA VAL A 53 -10.29 1.57 21.69
C VAL A 53 -11.72 1.05 21.89
N ASN A 54 -12.65 1.93 22.29
CA ASN A 54 -14.06 1.61 22.50
C ASN A 54 -14.94 1.91 21.27
N GLY A 55 -14.33 2.26 20.13
CA GLY A 55 -15.04 2.55 18.88
C GLY A 55 -15.74 3.90 18.81
N VAL A 56 -15.55 4.78 19.80
CA VAL A 56 -16.05 6.16 19.78
C VAL A 56 -14.99 7.12 19.25
N PRO A 57 -15.36 8.25 18.60
CA PRO A 57 -14.39 9.22 18.08
C PRO A 57 -13.40 9.69 19.15
N ALA A 58 -12.11 9.68 18.83
CA ALA A 58 -11.06 10.10 19.77
C ALA A 58 -11.02 11.62 19.96
N LEU A 59 -11.47 12.39 18.96
CA LEU A 59 -11.60 13.85 19.01
C LEU A 59 -13.06 14.23 18.71
N LEU A 60 -13.74 14.82 19.69
CA LEU A 60 -15.15 15.21 19.55
C LEU A 60 -15.31 16.61 18.94
N TYR A 61 -14.40 17.52 19.24
CA TYR A 61 -14.46 18.89 18.78
C TYR A 61 -13.06 19.52 18.69
N SER A 62 -12.84 20.27 17.62
CA SER A 62 -11.78 21.24 17.46
C SER A 62 -12.34 22.41 16.65
N ARG A 63 -11.70 23.57 16.71
CA ARG A 63 -12.00 24.67 15.80
C ARG A 63 -11.52 24.29 14.39
N ASP A 64 -12.27 24.66 13.36
CA ASP A 64 -11.89 24.38 11.97
C ASP A 64 -10.55 25.02 11.59
N SER A 65 -10.15 26.10 12.26
CA SER A 65 -8.83 26.73 12.08
C SER A 65 -7.63 25.84 12.47
N TYR A 66 -7.87 24.75 13.21
CA TYR A 66 -6.83 23.77 13.56
C TYR A 66 -6.81 22.57 12.62
N ASP A 67 -7.80 22.45 11.73
CA ASP A 67 -7.89 21.37 10.75
C ASP A 67 -7.16 21.75 9.46
N PHE A 68 -5.99 21.14 9.25
CA PHE A 68 -5.16 21.35 8.07
C PHE A 68 -5.22 20.17 7.09
N THR A 69 -6.24 19.29 7.17
CA THR A 69 -6.37 18.14 6.28
C THR A 69 -6.43 18.56 4.81
N ASN A 70 -7.15 19.64 4.47
CA ASN A 70 -7.23 20.13 3.10
C ASN A 70 -5.87 20.59 2.54
N ASP A 71 -5.03 21.16 3.39
CA ASP A 71 -3.68 21.57 3.00
C ASP A 71 -2.81 20.36 2.67
N VAL A 72 -2.94 19.28 3.46
CA VAL A 72 -2.23 18.01 3.23
C VAL A 72 -2.68 17.38 1.91
N VAL A 73 -4.00 17.29 1.68
CA VAL A 73 -4.57 16.75 0.44
C VAL A 73 -4.13 17.57 -0.78
N THR A 74 -4.13 18.90 -0.65
CA THR A 74 -3.67 19.78 -1.73
C THR A 74 -2.21 19.55 -2.06
N GLU A 75 -1.35 19.44 -1.04
CA GLU A 75 0.09 19.20 -1.22
C GLU A 75 0.39 17.84 -1.87
N LEU A 76 -0.32 16.79 -1.46
CA LEU A 76 -0.16 15.44 -2.00
C LEU A 76 -0.56 15.36 -3.48
N ASN A 77 -1.61 16.08 -3.87
CA ASN A 77 -2.14 16.05 -5.24
C ASN A 77 -1.48 17.06 -6.19
N LYS A 78 -0.41 17.74 -5.77
CA LYS A 78 0.30 18.67 -6.67
C LYS A 78 0.84 17.93 -7.90
N PRO A 79 0.65 18.49 -9.11
CA PRO A 79 1.15 17.88 -10.34
C PRO A 79 2.67 17.77 -10.31
N GLY A 80 3.20 16.64 -10.78
CA GLY A 80 4.65 16.39 -10.82
C GLY A 80 5.27 15.92 -9.50
N ARG A 81 4.48 15.74 -8.43
CA ARG A 81 4.96 15.06 -7.21
C ARG A 81 5.23 13.59 -7.52
N SER A 82 6.44 13.12 -7.17
CA SER A 82 6.75 11.70 -7.23
C SER A 82 6.04 10.98 -6.09
N SER A 83 5.13 10.05 -6.42
CA SER A 83 4.50 9.15 -5.44
C SER A 83 5.17 7.78 -5.51
N THR A 84 5.52 7.25 -4.35
CA THR A 84 6.05 5.90 -4.12
C THR A 84 5.11 4.82 -4.64
N VAL A 85 3.80 5.04 -4.55
CA VAL A 85 2.77 4.12 -5.07
C VAL A 85 2.74 3.98 -6.58
N MET A 86 3.15 5.00 -7.34
CA MET A 86 3.20 4.92 -8.81
C MET A 86 4.48 4.23 -9.32
N ASN A 87 5.50 4.09 -8.47
CA ASN A 87 6.83 3.61 -8.87
C ASN A 87 7.13 2.17 -8.47
N GLU A 88 6.19 1.47 -7.82
CA GLU A 88 6.36 0.08 -7.40
C GLU A 88 6.05 -0.87 -8.57
N ALA A 89 7.11 -1.40 -9.21
CA ALA A 89 6.97 -2.47 -10.19
C ALA A 89 6.34 -3.72 -9.51
N PRO A 90 5.45 -4.47 -10.20
CA PRO A 90 4.88 -5.67 -9.62
C PRO A 90 6.02 -6.62 -9.25
N ALA A 91 6.02 -7.11 -8.00
CA ALA A 91 6.95 -8.14 -7.56
C ALA A 91 6.98 -9.26 -8.62
N ALA A 92 8.19 -9.59 -9.09
CA ALA A 92 8.41 -10.56 -10.15
C ALA A 92 7.56 -11.81 -9.90
N SER A 93 6.70 -12.16 -10.88
CA SER A 93 6.04 -13.47 -10.88
C SER A 93 7.13 -14.53 -10.76
N PRO A 94 7.01 -15.53 -9.85
CA PRO A 94 7.86 -16.70 -9.99
C PRO A 94 7.54 -17.27 -11.37
N ALA A 95 8.58 -17.48 -12.18
CA ALA A 95 8.46 -18.19 -13.44
C ALA A 95 7.60 -19.44 -13.20
N GLY A 96 6.51 -19.57 -13.95
CA GLY A 96 5.66 -20.75 -13.87
C GLY A 96 6.52 -22.02 -14.01
N PRO A 97 6.07 -23.18 -13.48
CA PRO A 97 6.87 -24.38 -13.55
C PRO A 97 7.19 -24.65 -15.02
N THR A 98 8.48 -24.58 -15.36
CA THR A 98 8.98 -24.96 -16.66
C THR A 98 8.57 -26.42 -16.85
N VAL A 99 7.55 -26.66 -17.67
CA VAL A 99 7.22 -28.01 -18.13
C VAL A 99 8.39 -28.42 -19.02
N THR A 100 9.43 -28.97 -18.41
CA THR A 100 10.50 -29.66 -19.12
C THR A 100 9.88 -30.90 -19.73
N THR A 101 9.45 -30.78 -20.98
CA THR A 101 9.11 -31.93 -21.83
C THR A 101 10.37 -32.76 -22.00
N LYS A 102 10.57 -33.75 -21.13
CA LYS A 102 11.57 -34.80 -21.32
C LYS A 102 11.16 -35.59 -22.58
N PRO A 103 11.99 -35.69 -23.63
CA PRO A 103 11.64 -36.50 -24.79
C PRO A 103 11.59 -37.98 -24.40
N THR A 104 10.48 -38.63 -24.75
CA THR A 104 10.23 -40.06 -24.62
C THR A 104 11.29 -40.87 -25.39
N PRO A 105 11.96 -41.87 -24.80
CA PRO A 105 12.81 -42.77 -25.57
C PRO A 105 11.94 -43.74 -26.37
N THR A 106 12.18 -43.79 -27.68
CA THR A 106 11.56 -44.71 -28.63
C THR A 106 11.87 -46.17 -28.27
N PRO A 107 10.88 -47.08 -28.26
CA PRO A 107 11.14 -48.49 -28.00
C PRO A 107 11.73 -49.14 -29.26
N LYS A 108 12.91 -49.75 -29.15
CA LYS A 108 13.48 -50.61 -30.19
C LYS A 108 13.08 -52.06 -29.90
N LYS A 109 12.41 -52.72 -30.84
CA LYS A 109 12.13 -54.17 -30.84
C LYS A 109 11.95 -54.65 -32.29
N PRO A 110 12.14 -55.95 -32.60
CA PRO A 110 12.87 -57.02 -31.91
C PRO A 110 14.29 -57.25 -32.45
#